data_AF-A0AAV8X2G3-F1
#
_entry.id   AF-A0AAV8X2G3-F1
#
_cell.length_a   1.000
_cell.length_b   1.000
_cell.length_c   1.000
_cell.angle_alpha   90.00
_cell.angle_beta   90.00
_cell.angle_gamma   90.00
#
_symmetry.space_group_name_H-M   'P 1'
#
loop_
_entity.id
_entity.type
_entity.pdbx_description
1 polymer ?
#
loop_
_entity_poly.entity_id
_entity_poly.type
_entity_poly.pdbx_seq_one_letter_code
_entity_poly.pdbx_strand_id
1 'polypeptide(L)'
;MYVINAVVNNKPDKVVDFFIKMTPELQSQNEWRDWFVLPYVKNPEENPTFSLYFTKQWQDTLLVSLHNFLASIFQYMPTPTLMHFEEDANKIAKLEQRNESLKNRLALLIDRGSELSVTPYQVEPPPHLLDDFYIIAQENNTIDSQGKSLKNLIRNMGTGSSPILGRKDTSSTSKKRLGSASGRSMKTGQFTDT
;
A
#
# COMPACT_ATOMS: atom_id res chain seq x y z
N MET A 1 -19.11 26.29 19.93
CA MET A 1 -18.76 27.73 19.90
C MET A 1 -19.90 28.64 19.46
N TYR A 2 -20.83 28.22 18.58
CA TYR A 2 -21.90 29.11 18.10
C TYR A 2 -22.70 29.82 19.21
N VAL A 3 -23.28 29.04 20.13
CA VAL A 3 -24.15 29.57 21.19
C VAL A 3 -23.41 30.54 22.10
N ILE A 4 -22.23 30.16 22.60
CA ILE A 4 -21.37 31.02 23.43
C ILE A 4 -20.98 32.30 22.68
N ASN A 5 -20.61 32.20 21.41
CA ASN A 5 -20.28 33.36 20.60
C ASN A 5 -21.49 34.29 20.41
N ALA A 6 -22.70 33.74 20.21
CA ALA A 6 -23.91 34.56 20.10
C ALA A 6 -24.19 35.33 21.40
N VAL A 7 -24.00 34.70 22.57
CA VAL A 7 -24.08 35.37 23.88
C VAL A 7 -23.03 36.48 24.01
N VAL A 8 -21.75 36.19 23.74
CA VAL A 8 -20.65 37.16 23.85
C VAL A 8 -20.85 38.36 22.91
N ASN A 9 -21.45 38.14 21.74
CA ASN A 9 -21.76 39.20 20.78
C ASN A 9 -23.10 39.91 21.05
N ASN A 10 -23.71 39.67 22.21
CA ASN A 10 -24.99 40.24 22.63
C ASN A 10 -26.13 40.02 21.61
N LYS A 11 -26.24 38.79 21.08
CA LYS A 11 -27.27 38.35 20.13
C LYS A 11 -28.19 37.28 20.76
N PRO A 12 -29.00 37.65 21.77
CA PRO A 12 -29.85 36.70 22.48
C PRO A 12 -30.95 36.10 21.58
N ASP A 13 -31.40 36.83 20.56
CA ASP A 13 -32.31 36.35 19.52
C ASP A 13 -31.77 35.08 18.85
N LYS A 14 -30.48 35.06 18.49
CA LYS A 14 -29.83 33.90 17.86
C LYS A 14 -29.71 32.71 18.78
N VAL A 15 -29.54 32.95 20.07
CA VAL A 15 -29.49 31.89 21.09
C VAL A 15 -30.87 31.24 21.22
N VAL A 16 -31.93 32.06 21.33
CA VAL A 16 -33.32 31.58 21.40
C VAL A 16 -33.69 30.82 20.12
N ASP A 17 -33.43 31.40 18.94
CA ASP A 17 -33.68 30.76 17.65
C ASP A 17 -33.00 29.39 17.54
N PHE A 18 -31.74 29.29 17.99
CA PHE A 18 -30.99 28.03 18.01
C PHE A 18 -31.70 26.99 18.87
N PHE A 19 -32.06 27.32 20.11
CA PHE A 19 -32.71 26.36 21.00
C PHE A 19 -34.11 25.98 20.50
N ILE A 20 -34.91 26.91 19.97
CA ILE A 20 -36.21 26.58 19.37
C ILE A 20 -36.02 25.57 18.23
N LYS A 21 -35.09 25.84 17.31
CA LYS A 21 -34.89 25.01 16.13
C LYS A 21 -34.32 23.63 16.48
N MET A 22 -33.42 23.58 17.45
CA MET A 22 -32.74 22.35 17.87
C MET A 22 -33.46 21.61 19.02
N THR A 23 -34.57 22.14 19.53
CA THR A 23 -35.32 21.51 20.64
C THR A 23 -35.64 20.05 20.38
N PRO A 24 -36.17 19.64 19.19
CA PRO A 24 -36.53 18.25 18.93
C PRO A 24 -35.36 17.28 19.11
N GLU A 25 -34.15 17.68 18.71
CA GLU A 25 -32.93 16.88 18.79
C GLU A 25 -32.27 16.93 20.18
N LEU A 26 -32.37 18.05 20.88
CA LEU A 26 -31.65 18.29 22.13
C LEU A 26 -32.46 17.92 23.38
N GLN A 27 -33.79 17.98 23.34
CA GLN A 27 -34.64 17.79 24.52
C GLN A 27 -34.52 16.40 25.17
N SER A 28 -34.16 15.37 24.39
CA SER A 28 -33.98 14.01 24.91
C SER A 28 -32.61 13.78 25.56
N GLN A 29 -31.69 14.75 25.44
CA GLN A 29 -30.32 14.63 25.90
C GLN A 29 -30.15 15.35 27.24
N ASN A 30 -29.87 14.60 28.31
CA ASN A 30 -29.77 15.14 29.67
C ASN A 30 -28.69 16.24 29.80
N GLU A 31 -27.63 16.16 29.01
CA GLU A 31 -26.52 17.12 28.99
C GLU A 31 -26.97 18.52 28.54
N TRP A 32 -28.06 18.62 27.79
CA TRP A 32 -28.60 19.89 27.27
C TRP A 32 -29.64 20.53 28.18
N ARG A 33 -30.11 19.81 29.22
CA ARG A 33 -31.17 20.29 30.10
C ARG A 33 -30.87 21.68 30.66
N ASP A 34 -29.69 21.86 31.24
CA ASP A 34 -29.33 23.11 31.89
C ASP A 34 -29.09 24.22 30.85
N TRP A 35 -28.70 23.87 29.62
CA TRP A 35 -28.44 24.84 28.55
C TRP A 35 -29.67 25.58 28.06
N PHE A 36 -30.88 25.01 28.22
CA PHE A 36 -32.12 25.70 27.85
C PHE A 36 -32.42 26.94 28.70
N VAL A 37 -31.79 27.08 29.89
CA VAL A 37 -31.92 28.29 30.71
C VAL A 37 -31.00 29.42 30.24
N LEU A 38 -29.96 29.09 29.47
CA LEU A 38 -28.91 30.03 29.07
C LEU A 38 -29.42 31.35 28.46
N PRO A 39 -30.43 31.38 27.56
CA PRO A 39 -30.93 32.64 26.99
C PRO A 39 -31.51 33.61 28.04
N TYR A 40 -31.88 33.10 29.22
CA TYR A 40 -32.52 33.85 30.29
C TYR A 40 -31.54 34.21 31.43
N VAL A 41 -30.29 33.76 31.36
CA VAL A 41 -29.24 34.10 32.33
C VAL A 41 -28.63 35.45 31.96
N LYS A 42 -28.63 36.41 32.90
CA LYS A 42 -28.09 37.77 32.67
C LYS A 42 -26.57 37.79 32.50
N ASN A 43 -25.85 37.05 33.34
CA ASN A 43 -24.38 36.98 33.36
C ASN A 43 -23.94 35.51 33.33
N PRO A 44 -24.03 34.85 32.16
CA PRO A 44 -23.70 33.43 32.03
C PRO A 44 -22.22 33.13 32.28
N GLU A 45 -21.33 34.09 32.13
CA GLU A 45 -19.91 34.02 32.49
C GLU A 45 -19.66 33.91 34.01
N GLU A 46 -20.59 34.39 34.83
CA GLU A 46 -20.52 34.26 36.30
C GLU A 46 -21.23 32.99 36.81
N ASN A 47 -22.08 32.38 35.98
CA ASN A 47 -22.80 31.18 36.36
C ASN A 47 -21.83 29.98 36.45
N PRO A 48 -21.72 29.28 37.59
CA PRO A 48 -20.80 28.16 37.77
C PRO A 48 -20.96 27.03 36.73
N THR A 49 -22.17 26.84 36.21
CA THR A 49 -22.47 25.84 35.18
C THR A 49 -21.86 26.22 33.84
N PHE A 50 -21.78 27.52 33.52
CA PHE A 50 -21.40 27.98 32.18
C PHE A 50 -20.05 28.70 32.10
N SER A 51 -19.56 29.25 33.22
CA SER A 51 -18.40 30.13 33.30
C SER A 51 -17.17 29.59 32.58
N LEU A 52 -16.92 28.28 32.70
CA LEU A 52 -15.82 27.59 32.03
C LEU A 52 -15.83 27.80 30.50
N TYR A 53 -17.01 27.72 29.87
CA TYR A 53 -17.15 27.83 28.41
C TYR A 53 -16.88 29.25 27.88
N PHE A 54 -16.98 30.25 28.76
CA PHE A 54 -16.65 31.65 28.44
C PHE A 54 -15.15 31.95 28.57
N THR A 55 -14.35 31.05 29.16
CA THR A 55 -12.91 31.27 29.28
C THR A 55 -12.19 31.12 27.94
N LYS A 56 -11.27 32.04 27.65
CA LYS A 56 -10.42 31.98 26.46
C LYS A 56 -9.61 30.67 26.42
N GLN A 57 -9.08 30.25 27.56
CA GLN A 57 -8.29 29.03 27.68
C GLN A 57 -9.08 27.78 27.25
N TRP A 58 -10.34 27.64 27.67
CA TRP A 58 -11.18 26.51 27.27
C TRP A 58 -11.45 26.54 25.76
N GLN A 59 -11.75 27.71 25.21
CA GLN A 59 -12.01 27.87 23.78
C GLN A 59 -10.79 27.52 22.92
N ASP A 60 -9.62 28.02 23.30
CA ASP A 60 -8.35 27.74 22.60
C ASP A 60 -8.02 26.24 22.68
N THR A 61 -8.21 25.62 23.85
CA THR A 61 -7.98 24.18 24.05
C THR A 61 -8.93 23.32 23.21
N LEU A 62 -10.21 23.70 23.14
CA LEU A 62 -11.19 23.03 22.29
C LEU A 62 -10.80 23.14 20.81
N LEU A 63 -10.36 24.31 20.36
CA LEU A 63 -10.01 24.54 18.96
C LEU A 63 -8.76 23.73 18.56
N VAL A 64 -7.74 23.69 19.41
CA VAL A 64 -6.54 22.87 19.20
C VAL A 64 -6.89 21.38 19.18
N SER A 65 -7.71 20.90 20.12
CA SER A 65 -8.11 19.50 20.17
C SER A 65 -8.96 19.10 18.96
N LEU A 66 -9.90 19.96 18.54
CA LEU A 66 -10.69 19.76 17.33
C LEU A 66 -9.81 19.74 16.07
N HIS A 67 -8.88 20.69 15.95
CA HIS A 67 -7.93 20.73 14.82
C HIS A 67 -7.13 19.43 14.75
N ASN A 68 -6.57 18.98 15.87
CA ASN A 68 -5.79 17.75 15.93
C ASN A 68 -6.64 16.52 15.62
N PHE A 69 -7.87 16.47 16.12
CA PHE A 69 -8.83 15.40 15.83
C PHE A 69 -9.17 15.34 14.33
N LEU A 70 -9.51 16.47 13.72
CA LEU A 70 -9.82 16.54 12.30
C LEU A 70 -8.60 16.21 11.44
N ALA A 71 -7.42 16.75 11.78
CA ALA A 71 -6.17 16.42 11.09
C ALA A 71 -5.90 14.91 11.12
N SER A 72 -6.14 14.26 12.27
CA SER A 72 -6.02 12.81 12.39
C SER A 72 -7.03 12.06 11.53
N ILE A 73 -8.32 12.47 11.54
CA ILE A 73 -9.33 11.87 10.66
C ILE A 73 -8.93 11.98 9.19
N PHE A 74 -8.51 13.17 8.74
CA PHE A 74 -8.14 13.39 7.36
C PHE A 74 -6.88 12.62 6.94
N GLN A 75 -5.96 12.36 7.87
CA GLN A 75 -4.80 11.49 7.61
C GLN A 75 -5.19 10.02 7.42
N TYR A 76 -6.25 9.56 8.08
CA TYR A 76 -6.75 8.19 7.94
C TYR A 76 -7.82 8.03 6.85
N MET A 77 -8.32 9.13 6.30
CA MET A 77 -9.25 9.10 5.19
C MET A 77 -8.51 8.69 3.91
N PRO A 78 -9.09 7.82 3.07
CA PRO A 78 -8.50 7.52 1.76
C PRO A 78 -8.32 8.82 0.98
N THR A 79 -7.12 9.01 0.47
CA THR A 79 -6.75 10.19 -0.33
C THR A 79 -7.77 10.37 -1.46
N PRO A 80 -8.40 11.55 -1.59
CA PRO A 80 -9.38 11.77 -2.65
C PRO A 80 -8.72 11.57 -4.02
N THR A 81 -9.43 10.90 -4.94
CA THR A 81 -8.92 10.49 -6.25
C THR A 81 -8.26 11.63 -7.03
N LEU A 82 -8.80 12.85 -6.88
CA LEU A 82 -8.30 14.06 -7.55
C LEU A 82 -6.87 14.46 -7.12
N MET A 83 -6.40 14.00 -5.96
CA MET A 83 -5.06 14.35 -5.46
C MET A 83 -3.93 13.70 -6.28
N HIS A 84 -4.21 12.58 -6.95
CA HIS A 84 -3.24 11.90 -7.82
C HIS A 84 -3.28 12.42 -9.26
N PHE A 85 -4.15 13.38 -9.60
CA PHE A 85 -4.33 13.83 -10.98
C PHE A 85 -3.02 14.26 -11.65
N GLU A 86 -2.18 15.02 -10.94
CA GLU A 86 -0.90 15.48 -11.47
C GLU A 86 0.11 14.33 -11.61
N GLU A 87 0.16 13.40 -10.66
CA GLU A 87 1.00 12.20 -10.75
C GLU A 87 0.55 11.27 -11.89
N ASP A 88 -0.75 11.06 -12.04
CA ASP A 88 -1.34 10.24 -13.08
C ASP A 88 -1.15 10.87 -14.46
N ALA A 89 -1.35 12.18 -14.59
CA ALA A 89 -1.07 12.91 -15.83
C ALA A 89 0.41 12.80 -16.24
N ASN A 90 1.33 12.97 -15.29
CA ASN A 90 2.76 12.81 -15.53
C ASN A 90 3.13 11.36 -15.91
N LYS A 91 2.46 10.37 -15.31
CA LYS A 91 2.66 8.95 -15.62
C LYS A 91 2.16 8.62 -17.02
N ILE A 92 0.99 9.14 -17.41
CA ILE A 92 0.43 8.98 -18.76
C ILE A 92 1.37 9.59 -19.79
N ALA A 93 1.83 10.82 -19.60
CA ALA A 93 2.75 11.48 -20.53
C ALA A 93 4.06 10.68 -20.75
N LYS A 94 4.64 10.13 -19.67
CA LYS A 94 5.83 9.26 -19.76
C LYS A 94 5.55 7.95 -20.50
N LEU A 95 4.37 7.38 -20.32
CA LEU A 95 3.96 6.15 -21.02
C LEU A 95 3.73 6.41 -22.51
N GLU A 96 3.08 7.52 -22.86
CA GLU A 96 2.87 7.95 -24.24
C GLU A 96 4.19 8.20 -24.96
N GLN A 97 5.14 8.90 -24.33
CA GLN A 97 6.47 9.12 -24.90
C GLN A 97 7.21 7.81 -25.20
N ARG A 98 7.15 6.84 -24.27
CA ARG A 98 7.76 5.52 -24.50
C ARG A 98 7.06 4.76 -25.60
N ASN A 99 5.73 4.82 -25.65
CA ASN A 99 4.94 4.17 -26.69
C ASN A 99 5.34 4.71 -28.07
N GLU A 100 5.48 6.03 -28.19
CA GLU A 100 5.91 6.68 -29.41
C GLU A 100 7.34 6.30 -29.82
N SER A 101 8.26 6.23 -28.85
CA SER A 101 9.63 5.75 -29.13
C SER A 101 9.63 4.30 -29.64
N LEU A 102 8.82 3.43 -29.06
CA LEU A 102 8.69 2.03 -29.49
C LEU A 102 8.08 1.93 -30.88
N LYS A 103 7.02 2.71 -31.19
CA LYS A 103 6.43 2.80 -32.53
C LYS A 103 7.45 3.25 -33.56
N ASN A 104 8.25 4.26 -33.26
CA ASN A 104 9.31 4.73 -34.15
C ASN A 104 10.39 3.67 -34.40
N ARG A 105 10.82 2.96 -33.36
CA ARG A 105 11.77 1.84 -33.50
C ARG A 105 11.20 0.70 -34.33
N LEU A 106 9.93 0.37 -34.13
CA LEU A 106 9.24 -0.66 -34.89
C LEU A 106 9.15 -0.26 -36.37
N ALA A 107 8.79 0.99 -36.67
CA ALA A 107 8.72 1.52 -38.03
C ALA A 107 10.09 1.41 -38.74
N LEU A 108 11.18 1.81 -38.09
CA LEU A 108 12.54 1.69 -38.64
C LEU A 108 12.95 0.25 -38.92
N LEU A 109 12.56 -0.71 -38.06
CA LEU A 109 12.87 -2.12 -38.27
C LEU A 109 12.05 -2.76 -39.39
N ILE A 110 10.79 -2.36 -39.55
CA ILE A 110 9.94 -2.80 -40.66
C ILE A 110 10.49 -2.27 -41.98
N ASP A 111 10.83 -0.99 -42.03
CA ASP A 111 11.41 -0.34 -43.22
C ASP A 111 12.73 -1.01 -43.64
N ARG A 112 13.58 -1.35 -42.66
CA ARG A 112 14.84 -2.08 -42.88
C ARG A 112 14.65 -3.58 -43.23
N GLY A 113 13.49 -4.16 -42.91
CA GLY A 113 13.12 -5.52 -43.32
C GLY A 113 12.77 -5.64 -44.80
N SER A 114 12.45 -4.53 -45.46
CA SER A 114 12.15 -4.46 -46.90
C SER A 114 13.37 -4.66 -47.81
N GLU A 115 14.59 -4.39 -47.32
CA GLU A 115 15.80 -4.37 -48.15
C GLU A 115 16.63 -5.67 -48.13
N LEU A 116 16.22 -6.68 -47.37
CA LEU A 116 16.82 -8.02 -47.46
C LEU A 116 16.23 -8.77 -48.67
N SER A 117 16.64 -8.35 -49.87
CA SER A 117 16.52 -9.19 -51.06
C SER A 117 17.35 -10.46 -50.82
N VAL A 118 16.68 -11.53 -50.42
CA VAL A 118 17.28 -12.86 -50.32
C VAL A 118 17.53 -13.32 -51.75
N THR A 119 18.75 -13.10 -52.27
CA THR A 119 19.23 -13.86 -53.42
C THR A 119 19.19 -15.33 -53.05
N PRO A 120 18.48 -16.21 -53.79
CA PRO A 120 18.43 -17.63 -53.46
C PRO A 120 19.82 -18.22 -53.61
N TYR A 121 20.48 -18.53 -52.49
CA TYR A 121 21.70 -19.31 -52.51
C TYR A 121 21.30 -20.77 -52.78
N GLN A 122 21.59 -21.28 -53.97
CA GLN A 122 21.31 -22.66 -54.35
C GLN A 122 22.30 -23.58 -53.61
N VAL A 123 21.88 -24.05 -52.43
CA VAL A 123 22.61 -25.10 -51.68
C VAL A 123 22.36 -26.43 -52.37
N GLU A 124 23.43 -27.08 -52.84
CA GLU A 124 23.38 -28.46 -53.33
C GLU A 124 22.75 -29.37 -52.25
N PRO A 125 21.79 -30.26 -52.60
CA PRO A 125 21.09 -31.06 -51.60
C PRO A 125 22.08 -31.83 -50.72
N PRO A 126 22.06 -31.65 -49.39
CA PRO A 126 22.86 -32.47 -48.50
C PRO A 126 22.50 -33.96 -48.72
N PRO A 127 23.47 -34.88 -48.73
CA PRO A 127 23.19 -36.30 -48.87
C PRO A 127 22.16 -36.72 -47.82
N HIS A 128 21.10 -37.32 -48.32
CA HIS A 128 19.88 -37.80 -47.67
C HIS A 128 20.09 -38.16 -46.18
N LEU A 129 19.61 -37.31 -45.25
CA LEU A 129 19.61 -37.52 -43.79
C LEU A 129 18.57 -38.59 -43.34
N LEU A 130 18.34 -39.61 -44.15
CA LEU A 130 17.10 -40.41 -44.12
C LEU A 130 17.30 -41.88 -43.72
N ASP A 131 18.44 -42.23 -43.12
CA ASP A 131 18.67 -43.61 -42.67
C ASP A 131 18.29 -43.87 -41.20
N ASP A 132 18.43 -42.89 -40.30
CA ASP A 132 18.30 -43.15 -38.86
C ASP A 132 16.85 -43.50 -38.44
N PHE A 133 15.85 -42.91 -39.08
CA PHE A 133 14.43 -43.21 -38.78
C PHE A 133 13.93 -44.50 -39.44
N TYR A 134 14.57 -44.96 -40.52
CA TYR A 134 14.23 -46.22 -41.17
C TYR A 134 14.71 -47.43 -40.35
N ILE A 135 15.86 -47.29 -39.69
CA ILE A 135 16.45 -48.32 -38.81
C ILE A 135 15.54 -48.61 -37.61
N ILE A 136 14.91 -47.59 -37.01
CA ILE A 136 14.03 -47.74 -35.84
C ILE A 136 12.78 -48.57 -36.16
N ALA A 137 12.26 -48.47 -37.39
CA ALA A 137 11.05 -49.18 -37.79
C ALA A 137 11.29 -50.67 -38.15
N GLN A 138 12.54 -51.09 -38.36
CA GLN A 138 12.87 -52.48 -38.71
C GLN A 138 13.24 -53.37 -37.51
N GLU A 139 13.59 -52.81 -36.34
CA GLU A 139 13.97 -53.57 -35.14
C GLU A 139 12.73 -54.07 -34.35
N ASN A 140 11.73 -54.62 -35.02
CA ASN A 140 10.61 -55.31 -34.38
C ASN A 140 10.50 -56.79 -34.76
N ASN A 141 11.61 -57.37 -35.22
CA ASN A 141 11.77 -58.83 -35.32
C ASN A 141 13.14 -59.26 -34.78
N THR A 142 13.09 -60.07 -33.71
CA THR A 142 14.16 -60.90 -33.12
C THR A 142 15.09 -60.29 -32.05
N ILE A 143 14.62 -60.43 -30.79
CA ILE A 143 15.28 -60.96 -29.58
C ILE A 143 16.82 -60.82 -29.46
N ASP A 144 17.22 -60.17 -28.35
CA ASP A 144 18.54 -60.16 -27.68
C ASP A 144 19.67 -59.28 -28.22
N SER A 145 19.62 -57.96 -27.96
CA SER A 145 20.83 -57.12 -27.74
C SER A 145 20.52 -55.72 -27.16
N GLN A 146 19.92 -55.67 -25.97
CA GLN A 146 19.60 -54.44 -25.20
C GLN A 146 20.82 -53.59 -24.73
N GLY A 147 22.03 -53.78 -25.28
CA GLY A 147 23.26 -53.16 -24.78
C GLY A 147 24.00 -52.21 -25.73
N LYS A 148 23.61 -52.14 -27.01
CA LYS A 148 24.38 -51.40 -28.03
C LYS A 148 23.68 -50.14 -28.57
N SER A 149 22.34 -50.11 -28.57
CA SER A 149 21.54 -48.97 -29.05
C SER A 149 21.71 -47.70 -28.21
N LEU A 150 21.81 -47.83 -26.87
CA LEU A 150 22.00 -46.69 -25.96
C LEU A 150 23.35 -45.96 -26.10
N LYS A 151 24.38 -46.61 -26.66
CA LYS A 151 25.72 -46.00 -26.77
C LYS A 151 25.84 -44.99 -27.92
N ASN A 152 24.97 -45.06 -28.92
CA ASN A 152 24.96 -44.13 -30.05
C ASN A 152 24.14 -42.85 -29.76
N LEU A 153 23.07 -42.95 -28.95
CA LEU A 153 22.29 -41.80 -28.49
C LEU A 153 23.08 -40.87 -27.55
N ILE A 154 23.99 -41.41 -26.75
CA ILE A 154 24.77 -40.65 -25.76
C ILE A 154 25.90 -39.82 -26.42
N ARG A 155 26.39 -40.21 -27.60
CA ARG A 155 27.48 -39.49 -28.28
C ARG A 155 27.02 -38.15 -28.89
N ASN A 156 25.72 -37.96 -29.15
CA ASN A 156 25.19 -36.72 -29.75
C ASN A 156 24.78 -35.64 -28.72
N MET A 157 24.90 -35.91 -27.42
CA MET A 157 24.57 -34.97 -26.31
C MET A 157 25.82 -34.31 -25.69
N GLY A 158 26.97 -34.39 -26.37
CA GLY A 158 28.29 -34.07 -25.80
C GLY A 158 29.02 -32.84 -26.36
N THR A 159 28.37 -31.96 -27.12
CA THR A 159 29.03 -30.76 -27.67
C THR A 159 28.16 -29.50 -27.52
N GLY A 160 28.57 -28.61 -26.61
CA GLY A 160 28.36 -27.17 -26.77
C GLY A 160 27.09 -26.56 -26.16
N SER A 161 27.14 -26.32 -24.85
CA SER A 161 26.54 -25.18 -24.11
C SER A 161 25.09 -24.76 -24.41
N SER A 162 24.20 -25.07 -23.47
CA SER A 162 23.06 -24.20 -23.12
C SER A 162 23.12 -23.92 -21.62
N PRO A 163 22.81 -22.69 -21.15
CA PRO A 163 23.16 -22.23 -19.81
C PRO A 163 22.22 -22.86 -18.79
N ILE A 164 22.79 -23.54 -17.80
CA ILE A 164 22.04 -24.04 -16.65
C ILE A 164 21.68 -22.87 -15.73
N LEU A 165 20.38 -22.56 -15.71
CA LEU A 165 19.74 -21.68 -14.75
C LEU A 165 19.62 -22.44 -13.42
N GLY A 166 20.35 -22.03 -12.39
CA GLY A 166 20.15 -22.56 -11.04
C GLY A 166 21.40 -22.57 -10.18
N ARG A 167 21.61 -21.50 -9.40
CA ARG A 167 22.36 -21.59 -8.14
C ARG A 167 21.60 -20.89 -7.03
N LYS A 168 21.02 -21.73 -6.18
CA LYS A 168 20.60 -21.46 -4.81
C LYS A 168 21.86 -21.46 -3.95
N ASP A 169 22.09 -20.39 -3.18
CA ASP A 169 23.02 -20.42 -2.05
C ASP A 169 22.29 -20.09 -0.76
N THR A 170 22.36 -21.07 0.13
CA THR A 170 21.95 -21.08 1.53
C THR A 170 23.13 -20.64 2.40
N SER A 171 22.96 -19.62 3.24
CA SER A 171 23.79 -19.39 4.44
C SER A 171 22.95 -18.61 5.46
N SER A 172 22.35 -19.31 6.42
CA SER A 172 22.86 -19.56 7.78
C SER A 172 22.62 -18.40 8.76
N THR A 173 21.44 -18.47 9.37
CA THR A 173 21.10 -18.17 10.77
C THR A 173 22.24 -17.82 11.72
N SER A 174 22.13 -16.69 12.42
CA SER A 174 22.37 -16.64 13.88
C SER A 174 21.69 -15.42 14.52
N LYS A 175 20.46 -15.63 15.00
CA LYS A 175 19.85 -14.83 16.06
C LYS A 175 20.60 -15.11 17.37
N LYS A 176 21.00 -14.07 18.12
CA LYS A 176 21.21 -14.18 19.57
C LYS A 176 20.39 -13.11 20.28
N ARG A 177 19.30 -13.57 20.90
CA ARG A 177 18.61 -12.95 22.03
C ARG A 177 19.03 -13.68 23.30
N LEU A 178 18.85 -12.95 24.42
CA LEU A 178 18.68 -13.39 25.81
C LEU A 178 19.89 -13.22 26.76
N GLY A 179 19.60 -12.43 27.80
CA GLY A 179 20.25 -12.40 29.10
C GLY A 179 19.27 -11.78 30.10
N SER A 180 18.25 -12.56 30.49
CA SER A 180 17.44 -12.31 31.70
C SER A 180 18.02 -13.22 32.78
N ALA A 181 18.35 -12.66 33.94
CA ALA A 181 18.63 -13.41 35.15
C ALA A 181 17.82 -12.79 36.30
N SER A 182 17.22 -13.69 37.07
CA SER A 182 16.22 -13.47 38.11
C SER A 182 16.87 -13.52 39.50
N GLY A 183 16.30 -12.76 40.44
CA GLY A 183 16.14 -13.18 41.85
C GLY A 183 17.16 -12.68 42.89
N ARG A 184 16.69 -11.88 43.85
CA ARG A 184 16.51 -12.34 45.25
C ARG A 184 15.75 -11.36 46.14
N SER A 185 15.11 -11.97 47.13
CA SER A 185 14.13 -11.50 48.10
C SER A 185 14.76 -10.96 49.41
N MET A 186 13.91 -10.38 50.26
CA MET A 186 14.07 -9.98 51.68
C MET A 186 14.74 -8.60 51.88
N LYS A 187 14.31 -7.71 52.79
CA LYS A 187 13.68 -7.91 54.10
C LYS A 187 13.06 -6.58 54.59
N THR A 188 11.94 -6.69 55.28
CA THR A 188 11.28 -5.66 56.10
C THR A 188 12.21 -5.11 57.19
N GLY A 189 12.15 -3.79 57.43
CA GLY A 189 12.78 -3.12 58.57
C GLY A 189 11.88 -2.01 59.09
N GLN A 190 11.07 -2.34 60.10
CA GLN A 190 10.57 -1.39 61.10
C GLN A 190 11.76 -0.77 61.83
N PHE A 191 11.73 0.55 62.05
CA PHE A 191 12.41 1.15 63.19
C PHE A 191 11.56 2.30 63.73
N THR A 192 11.32 2.21 65.03
CA THR A 192 10.62 3.15 65.92
C THR A 192 11.58 4.23 66.41
N ASP A 193 10.99 5.20 67.12
CA ASP A 193 11.59 6.17 68.05
C ASP A 193 12.25 7.39 67.38
N THR A 194 11.88 8.63 67.70
CA THR A 194 11.53 9.25 68.99
C THR A 194 10.61 10.46 68.78
#